data_AF-A0A7J9QXY3-F1
#
_entry.id   AF-A0A7J9QXY3-F1
#
_cell.length_a   1.000
_cell.length_b   1.000
_cell.length_c   1.000
_cell.angle_alpha   90.00
_cell.angle_beta   90.00
_cell.angle_gamma   90.00
#
_symmetry.space_group_name_H-M   'P 1'
#
loop_
_entity.id
_entity.type
_entity.pdbx_description
1 polymer ?
#
loop_
_entity_poly.entity_id
_entity_poly.type
_entity_poly.pdbx_seq_one_letter_code
_entity_poly.pdbx_strand_id
1 'polypeptide(L)'
;LDFKFPELEDLKRLKGEKVFADDKSKEFVRELFNAVAKEDNAKIAELMKQDTAKYLVYSTYAIQYISKITTTYGDYLDGTIYLNKFILSRYPQIILHKQGEPFESRFENVNSGYTGGIKMAVLEELIHSTQEKLHQMNKEAAMQVNKINEELAGIILELDTETVNMLAEYCQLQTVPDDFPFAKRANLFFFLNPDHFLIEQIGPDVMTFTHVEMDPKIKEAIPQLLDIYKRWLAPIQHHHAAFTAMEGMAGFAIENILKDDQDFQNYLTTFMGTDFSSYQVRKSMGKDFTKAVYEKLGSDTFKKIIEIPPNTRELKDPQLYLDKLSQ
;
A
#
# COMPACT_ATOMS: atom_id res chain seq x y z
N LEU A 1 15.25 -0.51 18.96
CA LEU A 1 15.05 -1.17 17.66
C LEU A 1 15.32 -2.66 17.86
N ASP A 2 14.34 -3.50 17.55
CA ASP A 2 14.43 -4.96 17.67
C ASP A 2 14.36 -5.62 16.28
N PHE A 3 14.96 -6.80 16.12
CA PHE A 3 14.90 -7.60 14.89
C PHE A 3 14.18 -8.92 15.13
N LYS A 4 13.15 -9.19 14.33
CA LYS A 4 12.37 -10.44 14.38
C LYS A 4 12.37 -11.14 13.04
N PHE A 5 12.31 -12.47 13.08
CA PHE A 5 12.37 -13.33 11.90
C PHE A 5 11.11 -14.22 11.83
N PRO A 6 9.93 -13.62 11.63
CA PRO A 6 8.67 -14.37 11.63
C PRO A 6 8.65 -15.40 10.50
N GLU A 7 7.96 -16.52 10.76
CA GLU A 7 7.52 -17.42 9.70
C GLU A 7 6.53 -16.71 8.77
N LEU A 8 6.30 -17.28 7.59
CA LEU A 8 5.45 -16.67 6.56
C LEU A 8 4.03 -16.34 7.09
N GLU A 9 3.45 -17.22 7.89
CA GLU A 9 2.13 -17.02 8.50
C GLU A 9 2.10 -15.83 9.46
N ASP A 10 3.10 -15.72 10.35
CA ASP A 10 3.21 -14.62 11.30
C ASP A 10 3.42 -13.28 10.59
N LEU A 11 4.18 -13.28 9.49
CA LEU A 11 4.37 -12.09 8.67
C LEU A 11 3.08 -11.69 7.94
N LYS A 12 2.29 -12.66 7.44
CA LYS A 12 0.97 -12.38 6.86
C LYS A 12 0.06 -11.73 7.90
N ARG A 13 0.06 -12.22 9.14
CA ARG A 13 -0.68 -11.61 10.25
C ARG A 13 -0.20 -10.18 10.55
N LEU A 14 1.11 -9.94 10.56
CA LEU A 14 1.70 -8.60 10.76
C LEU A 14 1.21 -7.58 9.72
N LYS A 15 1.05 -7.99 8.46
CA LYS A 15 0.51 -7.10 7.41
C LYS A 15 -0.89 -6.58 7.75
N GLY A 16 -1.69 -7.35 8.49
CA GLY A 16 -3.00 -6.91 9.00
C GLY A 16 -2.88 -5.70 9.94
N GLU A 17 -1.86 -5.64 10.79
CA GLU A 17 -1.62 -4.47 11.67
C GLU A 17 -1.27 -3.22 10.85
N LYS A 18 -0.58 -3.39 9.72
CA LYS A 18 -0.17 -2.31 8.83
C LYS A 18 -1.29 -1.77 7.93
N VAL A 19 -2.45 -2.40 7.94
CA VAL A 19 -3.65 -1.82 7.33
C VAL A 19 -4.11 -0.59 8.12
N PHE A 20 -3.70 -0.47 9.40
CA PHE A 20 -4.08 0.64 10.28
C PHE A 20 -5.59 0.80 10.43
N ALA A 21 -6.27 -0.32 10.70
CA ALA A 21 -7.66 -0.29 11.12
C ALA A 21 -7.83 0.46 12.45
N ASP A 22 -9.01 1.03 12.65
CA ASP A 22 -9.35 1.68 13.91
C ASP A 22 -9.61 0.67 15.03
N ASP A 23 -9.76 1.13 16.27
CA ASP A 23 -9.95 0.23 17.41
C ASP A 23 -11.22 -0.65 17.30
N LYS A 24 -12.23 -0.22 16.54
CA LYS A 24 -13.48 -0.98 16.33
C LYS A 24 -13.34 -2.08 15.28
N SER A 25 -12.39 -1.92 14.36
CA SER A 25 -12.15 -2.85 13.25
C SER A 25 -10.88 -3.68 13.43
N LYS A 26 -9.99 -3.29 14.34
CA LYS A 26 -8.68 -3.94 14.56
C LYS A 26 -8.77 -5.44 14.80
N GLU A 27 -9.68 -5.89 15.66
CA GLU A 27 -9.81 -7.33 15.93
C GLU A 27 -10.38 -8.09 14.73
N PHE A 28 -11.36 -7.51 14.04
CA PHE A 28 -11.90 -8.08 12.80
C PHE A 28 -10.79 -8.26 11.74
N VAL A 29 -9.94 -7.25 11.55
CA VAL A 29 -8.82 -7.31 10.60
C VAL A 29 -7.82 -8.38 10.99
N ARG A 30 -7.48 -8.50 12.28
CA ARG A 30 -6.60 -9.56 12.78
C ARG A 30 -7.15 -10.95 12.49
N GLU A 31 -8.43 -11.17 12.79
CA GLU A 31 -9.09 -12.44 12.53
C GLU A 31 -9.14 -12.76 11.03
N LEU A 32 -9.47 -11.77 10.19
CA LEU A 32 -9.52 -11.93 8.74
C LEU A 32 -8.15 -12.28 8.17
N PHE A 33 -7.12 -11.51 8.50
CA PHE A 33 -5.76 -11.78 8.00
C PHE A 33 -5.22 -13.12 8.48
N ASN A 34 -5.52 -13.52 9.72
CA ASN A 34 -5.17 -14.82 10.25
C ASN A 34 -5.91 -15.96 9.52
N ALA A 35 -7.21 -15.80 9.26
CA ALA A 35 -8.01 -16.78 8.53
C ALA A 35 -7.51 -16.96 7.09
N VAL A 36 -7.23 -15.87 6.37
CA VAL A 36 -6.67 -15.93 5.01
C VAL A 36 -5.25 -16.48 5.02
N ALA A 37 -4.43 -16.16 6.03
CA ALA A 37 -3.08 -16.71 6.14
C ALA A 37 -3.06 -18.24 6.29
N LYS A 38 -4.09 -18.80 6.94
CA LYS A 38 -4.31 -20.23 7.19
C LYS A 38 -5.18 -20.92 6.14
N GLU A 39 -5.66 -20.20 5.13
CA GLU A 39 -6.60 -20.72 4.13
C GLU A 39 -7.90 -21.29 4.76
N ASP A 40 -8.33 -20.71 5.89
CA ASP A 40 -9.52 -21.12 6.62
C ASP A 40 -10.80 -20.54 6.00
N ASN A 41 -11.28 -21.20 4.94
CA ASN A 41 -12.48 -20.79 4.21
C ASN A 41 -13.73 -20.71 5.09
N ALA A 42 -13.83 -21.53 6.13
CA ALA A 42 -14.98 -21.52 7.03
C ALA A 42 -14.98 -20.25 7.89
N LYS A 43 -13.84 -19.90 8.48
CA LYS A 43 -13.71 -18.67 9.27
C LYS A 43 -13.82 -17.42 8.41
N ILE A 44 -13.30 -17.42 7.18
CA ILE A 44 -13.49 -16.32 6.22
C ILE A 44 -14.99 -16.09 5.96
N ALA A 45 -15.75 -17.17 5.69
CA ALA A 45 -17.18 -17.08 5.44
C ALA A 45 -17.97 -16.63 6.69
N GLU A 46 -17.52 -17.00 7.89
CA GLU A 46 -18.07 -16.52 9.16
C GLU A 46 -17.86 -15.00 9.32
N LEU A 47 -16.62 -14.53 9.13
CA LEU A 47 -16.28 -13.10 9.24
C LEU A 47 -17.03 -12.25 8.21
N MET A 48 -17.17 -12.74 6.98
CA MET A 48 -17.98 -12.09 5.95
C MET A 48 -19.44 -11.89 6.40
N LYS A 49 -20.02 -12.84 7.15
CA LYS A 49 -21.39 -12.74 7.68
C LYS A 49 -21.46 -11.88 8.94
N GLN A 50 -20.41 -11.90 9.76
CA GLN A 50 -20.34 -11.12 10.99
C GLN A 50 -20.37 -9.62 10.71
N ASP A 51 -19.58 -9.16 9.73
CA ASP A 51 -19.54 -7.76 9.33
C ASP A 51 -19.15 -7.64 7.85
N THR A 52 -20.18 -7.65 6.99
CA THR A 52 -19.99 -7.59 5.54
C THR A 52 -19.30 -6.30 5.11
N ALA A 53 -19.59 -5.17 5.76
CA ALA A 53 -19.01 -3.88 5.40
C ALA A 53 -17.49 -3.89 5.64
N LYS A 54 -17.05 -4.33 6.83
CA LYS A 54 -15.63 -4.50 7.12
C LYS A 54 -14.98 -5.54 6.21
N TYR A 55 -15.67 -6.63 5.92
CA TYR A 55 -15.15 -7.64 4.99
C TYR A 55 -14.84 -7.04 3.62
N LEU A 56 -15.77 -6.28 3.04
CA LEU A 56 -15.58 -5.64 1.72
C LEU A 56 -14.37 -4.71 1.68
N VAL A 57 -14.15 -3.93 2.74
CA VAL A 57 -12.99 -3.04 2.84
C VAL A 57 -11.70 -3.84 2.99
N TYR A 58 -11.65 -4.72 4.00
CA TYR A 58 -10.40 -5.35 4.42
C TYR A 58 -9.98 -6.57 3.59
N SER A 59 -10.91 -7.20 2.87
CA SER A 59 -10.58 -8.31 1.97
C SER A 59 -9.65 -7.87 0.83
N THR A 60 -9.78 -6.62 0.36
CA THR A 60 -8.90 -6.07 -0.68
C THR A 60 -7.44 -6.02 -0.22
N TYR A 61 -7.20 -5.52 1.00
CA TYR A 61 -5.87 -5.51 1.62
C TYR A 61 -5.35 -6.93 1.86
N ALA A 62 -6.20 -7.84 2.36
CA ALA A 62 -5.80 -9.22 2.60
C ALA A 62 -5.32 -9.90 1.31
N ILE A 63 -6.08 -9.76 0.21
CA ILE A 63 -5.71 -10.32 -1.10
C ILE A 63 -4.41 -9.68 -1.62
N GLN A 64 -4.31 -8.34 -1.58
CA GLN A 64 -3.14 -7.63 -2.11
C GLN A 64 -1.86 -7.91 -1.31
N TYR A 65 -1.93 -7.96 0.02
CA TYR A 65 -0.76 -8.21 0.84
C TYR A 65 -0.34 -9.68 0.82
N ILE A 66 -1.29 -10.61 0.87
CA ILE A 66 -0.96 -12.03 0.88
C ILE A 66 -0.42 -12.48 -0.48
N SER A 67 -0.89 -11.90 -1.60
CA SER A 67 -0.32 -12.21 -2.92
C SER A 67 1.12 -11.71 -3.09
N LYS A 68 1.54 -10.67 -2.36
CA LYS A 68 2.87 -10.03 -2.48
C LYS A 68 3.86 -10.43 -1.38
N ILE A 69 3.41 -11.16 -0.36
CA ILE A 69 4.26 -11.44 0.81
C ILE A 69 5.42 -12.40 0.51
N THR A 70 5.27 -13.24 -0.50
CA THR A 70 6.29 -14.19 -0.95
C THR A 70 7.50 -13.52 -1.63
N THR A 71 7.43 -12.20 -1.89
CA THR A 71 8.51 -11.38 -2.44
C THR A 71 8.90 -10.22 -1.53
N THR A 72 8.29 -10.08 -0.35
CA THR A 72 8.61 -9.03 0.62
C THR A 72 9.76 -9.46 1.53
N TYR A 73 10.89 -8.76 1.47
CA TYR A 73 12.11 -9.08 2.22
C TYR A 73 12.02 -8.70 3.71
N GLY A 74 11.47 -7.53 4.01
CA GLY A 74 11.39 -6.97 5.35
C GLY A 74 10.16 -6.09 5.54
N ASP A 75 9.94 -5.70 6.79
CA ASP A 75 8.96 -4.69 7.16
C ASP A 75 9.29 -4.03 8.51
N TYR A 76 8.94 -2.76 8.67
CA TYR A 76 9.02 -1.99 9.91
C TYR A 76 7.63 -1.72 10.50
N LEU A 77 7.49 -2.00 11.80
CA LEU A 77 6.32 -1.62 12.59
C LEU A 77 6.71 -1.38 14.06
N ASP A 78 6.30 -0.24 14.60
CA ASP A 78 6.36 0.11 16.03
C ASP A 78 7.72 -0.25 16.69
N GLY A 79 8.83 0.22 16.12
CA GLY A 79 10.18 0.04 16.67
C GLY A 79 10.80 -1.35 16.45
N THR A 80 10.16 -2.22 15.66
CA THR A 80 10.64 -3.56 15.32
C THR A 80 10.80 -3.71 13.81
N ILE A 81 11.94 -4.26 13.38
CA ILE A 81 12.19 -4.67 12.00
C ILE A 81 11.94 -6.17 11.91
N TYR A 82 11.07 -6.56 10.99
CA TYR A 82 10.68 -7.94 10.72
C TYR A 82 11.30 -8.37 9.40
N LEU A 83 12.18 -9.37 9.41
CA LEU A 83 12.76 -9.94 8.20
C LEU A 83 12.07 -11.27 7.88
N ASN A 84 11.62 -11.41 6.64
CA ASN A 84 10.81 -12.54 6.22
C ASN A 84 11.62 -13.84 6.20
N LYS A 85 11.42 -14.73 7.18
CA LYS A 85 12.20 -15.98 7.28
C LYS A 85 12.05 -16.90 6.07
N PHE A 86 10.90 -16.86 5.39
CA PHE A 86 10.71 -17.59 4.14
C PHE A 86 11.66 -17.07 3.05
N ILE A 87 11.75 -15.75 2.89
CA ILE A 87 12.72 -15.13 1.96
C ILE A 87 14.14 -15.52 2.37
N LEU A 88 14.42 -15.48 3.68
CA LEU A 88 15.75 -15.76 4.19
C LEU A 88 16.22 -17.21 3.97
N SER A 89 15.28 -18.15 3.81
CA SER A 89 15.61 -19.58 3.77
C SER A 89 15.35 -20.26 2.42
N ARG A 90 14.38 -19.79 1.64
CA ARG A 90 13.91 -20.48 0.42
C ARG A 90 14.08 -19.68 -0.87
N TYR A 91 14.00 -18.36 -0.81
CA TYR A 91 13.99 -17.54 -2.02
C TYR A 91 15.22 -17.70 -2.93
N PRO A 92 16.47 -17.73 -2.44
CA PRO A 92 17.62 -17.96 -3.33
C PRO A 92 17.56 -19.32 -4.02
N GLN A 93 17.02 -20.36 -3.37
CA GLN A 93 16.84 -21.69 -3.97
C GLN A 93 15.80 -21.66 -5.10
N ILE A 94 14.70 -20.94 -4.90
CA ILE A 94 13.65 -20.74 -5.92
C ILE A 94 14.22 -20.01 -7.14
N ILE A 95 14.98 -18.94 -6.93
CA ILE A 95 15.58 -18.17 -8.03
C ILE A 95 16.64 -18.99 -8.78
N LEU A 96 17.50 -19.70 -8.05
CA LEU A 96 18.47 -20.61 -8.66
C LEU A 96 17.78 -21.68 -9.52
N HIS A 97 16.72 -22.29 -9.00
CA HIS A 97 15.94 -23.27 -9.74
C HIS A 97 15.28 -22.66 -10.99
N LYS A 98 14.70 -21.46 -10.87
CA LYS A 98 14.08 -20.72 -11.99
C LYS A 98 15.09 -20.39 -13.10
N GLN A 99 16.35 -20.16 -12.76
CA GLN A 99 17.39 -19.93 -13.75
C GLN A 99 17.75 -21.20 -14.55
N GLY A 100 17.55 -22.39 -13.97
CA GLY A 100 17.84 -23.68 -14.60
C GLY A 100 19.32 -24.05 -14.62
N GLU A 101 19.62 -25.24 -15.14
CA GLU A 101 20.98 -25.80 -15.17
C GLU A 101 21.94 -24.99 -16.07
N PRO A 102 23.26 -25.03 -15.79
CA PRO A 102 23.90 -25.65 -14.63
C PRO A 102 23.78 -24.76 -13.38
N PHE A 103 23.44 -25.36 -12.23
CA PHE A 103 23.17 -24.60 -11.00
C PHE A 103 24.46 -24.09 -10.34
N GLU A 104 25.52 -24.87 -10.36
CA GLU A 104 26.79 -24.56 -9.70
C GLU A 104 27.39 -23.26 -10.22
N SER A 105 27.37 -23.03 -11.54
CA SER A 105 27.92 -21.82 -12.15
C SER A 105 27.07 -20.56 -11.92
N ARG A 106 25.80 -20.74 -11.52
CA ARG A 106 24.86 -19.64 -11.26
C ARG A 106 24.71 -19.33 -9.77
N PHE A 107 25.09 -20.28 -8.91
CA PHE A 107 24.95 -20.18 -7.46
C PHE A 107 25.63 -18.94 -6.91
N GLU A 108 26.86 -18.64 -7.32
CA GLU A 108 27.61 -17.48 -6.82
C GLU A 108 26.87 -16.16 -7.08
N ASN A 109 26.34 -15.97 -8.30
CA ASN A 109 25.59 -14.78 -8.67
C ASN A 109 24.27 -14.68 -7.91
N VAL A 110 23.55 -15.80 -7.76
CA VAL A 110 22.29 -15.84 -6.99
C VAL A 110 22.54 -15.55 -5.51
N ASN A 111 23.59 -16.12 -4.93
CA ASN A 111 23.95 -15.90 -3.53
C ASN A 111 24.39 -14.46 -3.26
N SER A 112 25.19 -13.89 -4.16
CA SER A 112 25.59 -12.48 -4.09
C SER A 112 24.38 -11.54 -4.22
N GLY A 113 23.54 -11.73 -5.23
CA GLY A 113 22.33 -10.92 -5.37
C GLY A 113 21.34 -11.09 -4.21
N TYR A 114 21.23 -12.28 -3.63
CA TYR A 114 20.43 -12.49 -2.43
C TYR A 114 20.98 -11.69 -1.24
N THR A 115 22.30 -11.72 -1.03
CA THR A 115 22.99 -10.92 -0.01
C THR A 115 22.73 -9.42 -0.20
N GLY A 116 22.77 -8.94 -1.44
CA GLY A 116 22.43 -7.56 -1.79
C GLY A 116 20.98 -7.19 -1.46
N GLY A 117 20.04 -8.10 -1.72
CA GLY A 117 18.63 -7.93 -1.35
C GLY A 117 18.43 -7.80 0.17
N ILE A 118 19.18 -8.57 0.97
CA ILE A 118 19.14 -8.46 2.44
C ILE A 118 19.70 -7.11 2.91
N LYS A 119 20.86 -6.70 2.38
CA LYS A 119 21.46 -5.39 2.72
C LYS A 119 20.49 -4.24 2.42
N MET A 120 19.86 -4.27 1.23
CA MET A 120 18.86 -3.29 0.81
C MET A 120 17.68 -3.26 1.79
N ALA A 121 17.08 -4.42 2.08
CA ALA A 121 15.90 -4.49 2.95
C ALA A 121 16.21 -4.02 4.38
N VAL A 122 17.34 -4.44 4.96
CA VAL A 122 17.75 -3.98 6.30
C VAL A 122 17.95 -2.47 6.31
N LEU A 123 18.58 -1.91 5.28
CA LEU A 123 18.79 -0.47 5.17
C LEU A 123 17.47 0.29 4.99
N GLU A 124 16.56 -0.20 4.14
CA GLU A 124 15.21 0.35 3.92
C GLU A 124 14.47 0.48 5.26
N GLU A 125 14.38 -0.62 6.01
CA GLU A 125 13.64 -0.65 7.28
C GLU A 125 14.33 0.14 8.40
N LEU A 126 15.67 0.21 8.39
CA LEU A 126 16.42 1.11 9.29
C LEU A 126 16.07 2.57 9.03
N ILE A 127 15.99 2.97 7.76
CA ILE A 127 15.62 4.34 7.40
C ILE A 127 14.17 4.62 7.82
N HIS A 128 13.24 3.70 7.55
CA HIS A 128 11.85 3.84 8.01
C HIS A 128 11.73 3.98 9.54
N SER A 129 12.58 3.29 10.30
CA SER A 129 12.61 3.41 11.76
C SER A 129 12.98 4.81 12.28
N THR A 130 13.58 5.66 11.44
CA THR A 130 13.92 7.05 11.80
C THR A 130 12.84 8.06 11.43
N GLN A 131 11.77 7.63 10.76
CA GLN A 131 10.75 8.48 10.16
C GLN A 131 9.46 8.58 10.99
N GLU A 132 9.55 8.46 12.32
CA GLU A 132 8.42 8.36 13.28
C GLU A 132 7.26 9.32 12.96
N LYS A 133 7.55 10.61 12.73
CA LYS A 133 6.53 11.62 12.43
C LYS A 133 5.77 11.34 11.13
N LEU A 134 6.47 10.98 10.06
CA LEU A 134 5.85 10.62 8.79
C LEU A 134 5.07 9.30 8.92
N HIS A 135 5.60 8.34 9.67
CA HIS A 135 4.93 7.07 9.94
C HIS A 135 3.60 7.28 10.67
N GLN A 136 3.58 8.14 11.70
CA GLN A 136 2.37 8.47 12.44
C GLN A 136 1.33 9.19 11.56
N MET A 137 1.76 10.16 10.76
CA MET A 137 0.88 10.83 9.78
C MET A 137 0.29 9.85 8.78
N ASN A 138 1.11 8.95 8.25
CA ASN A 138 0.67 7.91 7.33
C ASN A 138 -0.37 6.97 7.97
N LYS A 139 -0.12 6.53 9.21
CA LYS A 139 -1.02 5.67 9.99
C LYS A 139 -2.37 6.33 10.26
N GLU A 140 -2.36 7.57 10.73
CA GLU A 140 -3.59 8.33 11.00
C GLU A 140 -4.41 8.54 9.72
N ALA A 141 -3.76 8.94 8.64
CA ALA A 141 -4.39 9.17 7.36
C ALA A 141 -5.01 7.88 6.78
N ALA A 142 -4.27 6.77 6.77
CA ALA A 142 -4.77 5.47 6.33
C ALA A 142 -5.96 4.99 7.17
N MET A 143 -5.92 5.19 8.49
CA MET A 143 -7.04 4.84 9.37
C MET A 143 -8.32 5.63 9.03
N GLN A 144 -8.19 6.92 8.71
CA GLN A 144 -9.35 7.73 8.29
C GLN A 144 -9.88 7.28 6.92
N VAL A 145 -9.00 6.95 5.98
CA VAL A 145 -9.39 6.35 4.69
C VAL A 145 -10.22 5.08 4.91
N ASN A 146 -9.74 4.18 5.77
CA ASN A 146 -10.45 2.93 6.06
C ASN A 146 -11.82 3.16 6.68
N LYS A 147 -11.94 4.08 7.65
CA LYS A 147 -13.23 4.43 8.27
C LYS A 147 -14.25 4.93 7.25
N ILE A 148 -13.81 5.78 6.32
CA ILE A 148 -14.69 6.32 5.28
C ILE A 148 -15.09 5.21 4.29
N ASN A 149 -14.17 4.30 3.97
CA ASN A 149 -14.48 3.14 3.13
C ASN A 149 -15.47 2.18 3.81
N GLU A 150 -15.38 1.99 5.13
CA GLU A 150 -16.36 1.20 5.90
C GLU A 150 -17.75 1.84 5.89
N GLU A 151 -17.81 3.17 6.07
CA GLU A 151 -19.06 3.94 5.98
C GLU A 151 -19.69 3.80 4.59
N LEU A 152 -18.89 3.95 3.53
CA LEU A 152 -19.35 3.74 2.17
C LEU A 152 -19.88 2.32 1.95
N ALA A 153 -19.17 1.30 2.43
CA ALA A 153 -19.62 -0.09 2.32
C ALA A 153 -20.99 -0.28 2.99
N GLY A 154 -21.20 0.33 4.17
CA GLY A 154 -22.50 0.36 4.85
C GLY A 154 -23.60 0.98 3.98
N ILE A 155 -23.36 2.18 3.44
CA ILE A 155 -24.31 2.88 2.55
C ILE A 155 -24.70 2.02 1.35
N ILE A 156 -23.72 1.40 0.68
CA ILE A 156 -23.98 0.55 -0.50
C ILE A 156 -24.76 -0.72 -0.11
N LEU A 157 -24.46 -1.31 1.06
CA LEU A 157 -25.13 -2.51 1.52
C LEU A 157 -26.61 -2.27 1.86
N GLU A 158 -26.95 -1.07 2.33
CA GLU A 158 -28.31 -0.65 2.70
C GLU A 158 -29.19 -0.29 1.49
N LEU A 159 -28.62 -0.13 0.29
CA LEU A 159 -29.41 0.14 -0.92
C LEU A 159 -30.40 -0.99 -1.23
N ASP A 160 -31.58 -0.60 -1.66
CA ASP A 160 -32.59 -1.52 -2.15
C ASP A 160 -32.14 -2.15 -3.49
N THR A 161 -32.72 -3.31 -3.80
CA THR A 161 -32.33 -4.09 -4.98
C THR A 161 -32.63 -3.39 -6.30
N GLU A 162 -33.66 -2.54 -6.37
CA GLU A 162 -34.00 -1.80 -7.59
C GLU A 162 -32.92 -0.76 -7.88
N THR A 163 -32.52 0.02 -6.87
CA THR A 163 -31.42 0.98 -6.97
C THR A 163 -30.10 0.30 -7.36
N VAL A 164 -29.76 -0.83 -6.73
CA VAL A 164 -28.54 -1.59 -7.04
C VAL A 164 -28.54 -2.09 -8.49
N ASN A 165 -29.65 -2.66 -8.96
CA ASN A 165 -29.75 -3.17 -10.34
C ASN A 165 -29.66 -2.03 -11.36
N MET A 166 -30.35 -0.91 -11.10
CA MET A 166 -30.31 0.27 -11.96
C MET A 166 -28.89 0.84 -12.05
N LEU A 167 -28.19 0.97 -10.93
CA LEU A 167 -26.81 1.46 -10.91
C LEU A 167 -25.84 0.48 -11.55
N ALA A 168 -26.01 -0.83 -11.34
CA ALA A 168 -25.17 -1.84 -11.97
C ALA A 168 -25.29 -1.82 -13.50
N GLU A 169 -26.51 -1.69 -14.03
CA GLU A 169 -26.74 -1.53 -15.47
C GLU A 169 -26.17 -0.20 -15.99
N TYR A 170 -26.44 0.90 -15.28
CA TYR A 170 -25.97 2.23 -15.67
C TYR A 170 -24.44 2.33 -15.73
N CYS A 171 -23.76 1.77 -14.72
CA CYS A 171 -22.30 1.71 -14.65
C CYS A 171 -21.70 0.58 -15.51
N GLN A 172 -22.54 -0.20 -16.21
CA GLN A 172 -22.14 -1.33 -17.05
C GLN A 172 -21.30 -2.37 -16.31
N LEU A 173 -21.66 -2.65 -15.05
CA LEU A 173 -20.97 -3.63 -14.23
C LEU A 173 -21.18 -5.05 -14.75
N GLN A 174 -20.24 -5.94 -14.45
CA GLN A 174 -20.38 -7.36 -14.77
C GLN A 174 -21.69 -7.92 -14.18
N THR A 175 -22.47 -8.61 -15.01
CA THR A 175 -23.73 -9.23 -14.61
C THR A 175 -23.50 -10.29 -13.54
N VAL A 176 -24.30 -10.21 -12.47
CA VAL A 176 -24.33 -11.16 -11.36
C VAL A 176 -25.74 -11.77 -11.30
N PRO A 177 -25.90 -13.10 -11.16
CA PRO A 177 -27.22 -13.71 -11.06
C PRO A 177 -28.01 -13.17 -9.85
N ASP A 178 -29.34 -13.14 -9.96
CA ASP A 178 -30.23 -12.57 -8.93
C ASP A 178 -30.12 -13.29 -7.58
N ASP A 179 -29.72 -14.56 -7.60
CA ASP A 179 -29.52 -15.40 -6.41
C ASP A 179 -28.32 -14.96 -5.54
N PHE A 180 -27.52 -13.98 -6.00
CA PHE A 180 -26.34 -13.46 -5.30
C PHE A 180 -26.45 -11.94 -5.00
N PRO A 181 -27.43 -11.52 -4.17
CA PRO A 181 -27.70 -10.10 -3.90
C PRO A 181 -26.52 -9.37 -3.21
N PHE A 182 -25.69 -10.08 -2.45
CA PHE A 182 -24.48 -9.50 -1.85
C PHE A 182 -23.37 -9.28 -2.87
N ALA A 183 -23.22 -10.16 -3.86
CA ALA A 183 -22.20 -10.01 -4.89
C ALA A 183 -22.50 -8.81 -5.79
N LYS A 184 -23.78 -8.53 -6.08
CA LYS A 184 -24.19 -7.30 -6.78
C LYS A 184 -23.78 -6.03 -6.03
N ARG A 185 -24.09 -5.97 -4.73
CA ARG A 185 -23.72 -4.84 -3.85
C ARG A 185 -22.21 -4.70 -3.72
N ALA A 186 -21.49 -5.81 -3.59
CA ALA A 186 -20.03 -5.82 -3.55
C ALA A 186 -19.42 -5.26 -4.85
N ASN A 187 -19.94 -5.68 -6.01
CA ASN A 187 -19.48 -5.18 -7.30
C ASN A 187 -19.69 -3.66 -7.42
N LEU A 188 -20.85 -3.17 -6.99
CA LEU A 188 -21.14 -1.74 -6.93
C LEU A 188 -20.24 -0.99 -5.94
N PHE A 189 -19.98 -1.56 -4.76
CA PHE A 189 -19.05 -0.99 -3.78
C PHE A 189 -17.64 -0.85 -4.34
N PHE A 190 -17.10 -1.89 -5.01
CA PHE A 190 -15.76 -1.81 -5.58
C PHE A 190 -15.70 -0.80 -6.73
N PHE A 191 -16.75 -0.69 -7.53
CA PHE A 191 -16.82 0.31 -8.60
C PHE A 191 -16.93 1.74 -8.08
N LEU A 192 -17.75 1.97 -7.05
CA LEU A 192 -17.93 3.28 -6.42
C LEU A 192 -16.93 3.54 -5.28
N ASN A 193 -15.96 2.66 -5.06
CA ASN A 193 -14.92 2.91 -4.08
C ASN A 193 -14.14 4.15 -4.55
N PRO A 194 -13.87 5.16 -3.69
CA PRO A 194 -13.30 6.41 -4.16
C PRO A 194 -11.92 6.21 -4.81
N ASP A 195 -11.15 5.22 -4.34
CA ASP A 195 -9.83 4.90 -4.93
C ASP A 195 -9.98 4.43 -6.38
N HIS A 196 -10.95 3.56 -6.67
CA HIS A 196 -11.20 3.11 -8.04
C HIS A 196 -11.90 4.19 -8.88
N PHE A 197 -13.02 4.71 -8.38
CA PHE A 197 -13.88 5.65 -9.09
C PHE A 197 -13.16 6.94 -9.47
N LEU A 198 -12.45 7.57 -8.52
CA LEU A 198 -11.77 8.84 -8.77
C LEU A 198 -10.53 8.64 -9.64
N ILE A 199 -9.82 7.51 -9.55
CA ILE A 199 -8.69 7.23 -10.46
C ILE A 199 -9.18 7.07 -11.90
N GLU A 200 -10.30 6.40 -12.15
CA GLU A 200 -10.84 6.21 -13.50
C GLU A 200 -11.44 7.49 -14.09
N GLN A 201 -12.09 8.32 -13.27
CA GLN A 201 -12.73 9.56 -13.73
C GLN A 201 -11.76 10.76 -13.79
N ILE A 202 -10.77 10.80 -12.90
CA ILE A 202 -9.89 11.97 -12.68
C ILE A 202 -8.45 11.70 -13.15
N GLY A 203 -8.14 10.44 -13.50
CA GLY A 203 -6.82 10.00 -13.90
C GLY A 203 -5.87 9.76 -12.72
N PRO A 204 -4.61 9.39 -12.98
CA PRO A 204 -3.65 9.00 -11.94
C PRO A 204 -3.21 10.15 -11.00
N ASP A 205 -3.75 11.36 -11.19
CA ASP A 205 -3.38 12.58 -10.45
C ASP A 205 -4.38 12.96 -9.34
N VAL A 206 -4.95 11.97 -8.65
CA VAL A 206 -5.71 12.17 -7.39
C VAL A 206 -4.91 13.03 -6.38
N MET A 207 -3.58 12.98 -6.49
CA MET A 207 -2.60 13.68 -5.68
C MET A 207 -2.75 15.20 -5.67
N THR A 208 -3.12 15.88 -6.75
CA THR A 208 -3.11 17.36 -6.79
C THR A 208 -4.49 18.01 -6.80
N PHE A 209 -5.53 17.17 -6.80
CA PHE A 209 -6.91 17.56 -7.04
C PHE A 209 -7.56 18.22 -5.81
N THR A 210 -8.55 19.09 -6.07
CA THR A 210 -9.20 19.91 -5.03
C THR A 210 -10.74 19.87 -5.05
N HIS A 211 -11.36 19.29 -6.07
CA HIS A 211 -12.81 19.45 -6.31
C HIS A 211 -13.48 18.19 -6.85
N VAL A 212 -14.08 17.36 -6.01
CA VAL A 212 -14.79 16.16 -6.48
C VAL A 212 -16.08 16.52 -7.23
N GLU A 213 -16.16 16.10 -8.50
CA GLU A 213 -17.39 16.06 -9.29
C GLU A 213 -17.99 14.65 -9.28
N MET A 214 -19.31 14.56 -9.44
CA MET A 214 -20.02 13.29 -9.38
C MET A 214 -21.12 13.27 -10.41
N ASP A 215 -21.26 12.11 -11.06
CA ASP A 215 -22.31 11.88 -12.04
C ASP A 215 -23.69 12.20 -11.43
N PRO A 216 -24.55 13.00 -12.12
CA PRO A 216 -25.85 13.41 -11.60
C PRO A 216 -26.77 12.24 -11.27
N LYS A 217 -26.74 11.16 -12.06
CA LYS A 217 -27.61 9.99 -11.86
C LYS A 217 -27.15 9.15 -10.68
N ILE A 218 -25.83 8.97 -10.52
CA ILE A 218 -25.28 8.34 -9.32
C ILE A 218 -25.59 9.18 -8.08
N LYS A 219 -25.50 10.51 -8.19
CA LYS A 219 -25.85 11.43 -7.10
C LYS A 219 -27.31 11.39 -6.69
N GLU A 220 -28.22 11.28 -7.66
CA GLU A 220 -29.63 11.12 -7.38
C GLU A 220 -29.90 9.81 -6.62
N ALA A 221 -29.26 8.72 -7.04
CA ALA A 221 -29.42 7.41 -6.43
C ALA A 221 -28.76 7.27 -5.06
N ILE A 222 -27.60 7.91 -4.84
CA ILE A 222 -26.84 7.88 -3.59
C ILE A 222 -26.45 9.31 -3.20
N PRO A 223 -27.36 10.12 -2.64
CA PRO A 223 -27.11 11.53 -2.36
C PRO A 223 -25.92 11.80 -1.43
N GLN A 224 -25.62 10.85 -0.54
CA GLN A 224 -24.55 10.94 0.45
C GLN A 224 -23.15 10.71 -0.14
N LEU A 225 -23.04 10.12 -1.34
CA LEU A 225 -21.76 9.70 -1.93
C LEU A 225 -20.80 10.86 -2.21
N LEU A 226 -21.33 12.04 -2.59
CA LEU A 226 -20.50 13.21 -2.84
C LEU A 226 -19.78 13.68 -1.56
N ASP A 227 -20.46 13.61 -0.42
CA ASP A 227 -19.86 13.96 0.87
C ASP A 227 -18.77 12.94 1.27
N ILE A 228 -19.03 11.65 1.06
CA ILE A 228 -18.06 10.57 1.27
C ILE A 228 -16.77 10.86 0.49
N TYR A 229 -16.87 11.14 -0.81
CA TYR A 229 -15.69 11.41 -1.64
C TYR A 229 -14.94 12.67 -1.20
N LYS A 230 -15.66 13.73 -0.83
CA LYS A 230 -15.06 14.97 -0.31
C LYS A 230 -14.29 14.72 0.99
N ARG A 231 -14.86 13.95 1.92
CA ARG A 231 -14.19 13.58 3.17
C ARG A 231 -13.02 12.63 2.95
N TRP A 232 -13.10 11.76 1.95
CA TRP A 232 -12.05 10.80 1.61
C TRP A 232 -10.79 11.45 1.03
N LEU A 233 -10.94 12.53 0.26
CA LEU A 233 -9.86 13.13 -0.52
C LEU A 233 -8.66 13.61 0.33
N ALA A 234 -8.89 14.32 1.43
CA ALA A 234 -7.80 14.85 2.24
C ALA A 234 -7.00 13.74 2.96
N PRO A 235 -7.63 12.77 3.64
CA PRO A 235 -6.93 11.60 4.20
C PRO A 235 -6.10 10.84 3.17
N ILE A 236 -6.62 10.53 1.99
CA ILE A 236 -5.84 9.76 1.01
C ILE A 236 -4.62 10.54 0.50
N GLN A 237 -4.75 11.86 0.33
CA GLN A 237 -3.65 12.72 -0.08
C GLN A 237 -2.57 12.78 1.00
N HIS A 238 -2.94 12.88 2.28
CA HIS A 238 -1.98 12.82 3.39
C HIS A 238 -1.30 11.45 3.49
N HIS A 239 -2.06 10.36 3.34
CA HIS A 239 -1.51 9.01 3.32
C HIS A 239 -0.47 8.86 2.22
N HIS A 240 -0.82 9.25 0.98
CA HIS A 240 0.10 9.15 -0.14
C HIS A 240 1.31 10.08 -0.02
N ALA A 241 1.14 11.30 0.49
CA ALA A 241 2.26 12.22 0.68
C ALA A 241 3.26 11.68 1.69
N ALA A 242 2.79 11.27 2.88
CA ALA A 242 3.65 10.71 3.92
C ALA A 242 4.34 9.44 3.44
N PHE A 243 3.58 8.50 2.86
CA PHE A 243 4.12 7.27 2.30
C PHE A 243 5.20 7.54 1.24
N THR A 244 4.92 8.41 0.28
CA THR A 244 5.86 8.73 -0.81
C THR A 244 7.14 9.38 -0.28
N ALA A 245 7.04 10.29 0.70
CA ALA A 245 8.21 10.89 1.33
C ALA A 245 9.06 9.84 2.05
N MET A 246 8.43 8.92 2.81
CA MET A 246 9.11 7.84 3.52
C MET A 246 9.88 6.91 2.57
N GLU A 247 9.20 6.37 1.54
CA GLU A 247 9.82 5.50 0.54
C GLU A 247 10.87 6.24 -0.29
N GLY A 248 10.65 7.52 -0.56
CA GLY A 248 11.58 8.37 -1.30
C GLY A 248 12.91 8.56 -0.59
N MET A 249 12.85 8.86 0.71
CA MET A 249 14.03 8.94 1.57
C MET A 249 14.75 7.60 1.66
N ALA A 250 14.01 6.50 1.81
CA ALA A 250 14.59 5.16 1.86
C ALA A 250 15.29 4.80 0.54
N GLY A 251 14.60 4.95 -0.59
CA GLY A 251 15.14 4.70 -1.92
C GLY A 251 16.37 5.57 -2.25
N PHE A 252 16.34 6.85 -1.87
CA PHE A 252 17.48 7.75 -2.07
C PHE A 252 18.72 7.29 -1.29
N ALA A 253 18.56 6.95 -0.01
CA ALA A 253 19.68 6.51 0.81
C ALA A 253 20.20 5.13 0.40
N ILE A 254 19.33 4.18 0.06
CA ILE A 254 19.72 2.87 -0.50
C ILE A 254 20.59 3.05 -1.75
N GLU A 255 20.13 3.86 -2.71
CA GLU A 255 20.89 4.11 -3.94
C GLU A 255 22.25 4.74 -3.64
N ASN A 256 22.32 5.74 -2.76
CA ASN A 256 23.58 6.42 -2.47
C ASN A 256 24.56 5.61 -1.63
N ILE A 257 24.07 4.76 -0.72
CA ILE A 257 24.90 3.95 0.19
C ILE A 257 25.36 2.67 -0.50
N LEU A 258 24.48 2.02 -1.28
CA LEU A 258 24.76 0.70 -1.87
C LEU A 258 25.16 0.75 -3.36
N LYS A 259 25.22 1.93 -4.01
CA LYS A 259 25.57 2.05 -5.45
C LYS A 259 26.84 1.29 -5.86
N ASP A 260 27.86 1.26 -5.01
CA ASP A 260 29.15 0.63 -5.31
C ASP A 260 29.27 -0.77 -4.66
N ASP A 261 28.21 -1.26 -3.99
CA ASP A 261 28.17 -2.58 -3.37
C ASP A 261 27.88 -3.66 -4.44
N GLN A 262 28.84 -4.55 -4.66
CA GLN A 262 28.74 -5.57 -5.71
C GLN A 262 27.55 -6.53 -5.51
N ASP A 263 27.23 -6.88 -4.26
CA ASP A 263 26.10 -7.76 -3.97
C ASP A 263 24.78 -7.06 -4.32
N PHE A 264 24.66 -5.77 -4.02
CA PHE A 264 23.50 -4.97 -4.42
C PHE A 264 23.40 -4.81 -5.94
N GLN A 265 24.50 -4.58 -6.65
CA GLN A 265 24.47 -4.54 -8.12
C GLN A 265 24.02 -5.89 -8.72
N ASN A 266 24.45 -6.99 -8.11
CA ASN A 266 24.01 -8.34 -8.50
C ASN A 266 22.53 -8.57 -8.15
N TYR A 267 22.02 -8.00 -7.05
CA TYR A 267 20.61 -8.03 -6.70
C TYR A 267 19.75 -7.37 -7.80
N LEU A 268 20.13 -6.16 -8.22
CA LEU A 268 19.40 -5.40 -9.25
C LEU A 268 19.30 -6.14 -10.58
N THR A 269 20.30 -6.94 -10.94
CA THR A 269 20.30 -7.71 -12.19
C THR A 269 19.66 -9.09 -12.07
N THR A 270 19.75 -9.72 -10.90
CA THR A 270 19.36 -11.12 -10.69
C THR A 270 17.93 -11.29 -10.18
N PHE A 271 17.46 -10.35 -9.34
CA PHE A 271 16.19 -10.47 -8.61
C PHE A 271 15.17 -9.39 -8.98
N MET A 272 15.62 -8.20 -9.40
CA MET A 272 14.69 -7.17 -9.86
C MET A 272 14.21 -7.45 -11.28
N GLY A 273 13.00 -8.01 -11.38
CA GLY A 273 12.21 -7.98 -12.61
C GLY A 273 11.64 -6.57 -12.86
N THR A 274 11.32 -6.28 -14.12
CA THR A 274 10.73 -5.01 -14.58
C THR A 274 9.26 -4.88 -14.12
N ASP A 275 9.03 -4.62 -12.83
CA ASP A 275 7.68 -4.47 -12.27
C ASP A 275 7.20 -3.01 -12.34
N PHE A 276 6.59 -2.60 -13.45
CA PHE A 276 6.06 -1.25 -13.67
C PHE A 276 4.72 -0.95 -12.94
N SER A 277 4.60 -1.29 -11.65
CA SER A 277 3.38 -1.02 -10.88
C SER A 277 3.28 0.44 -10.41
N SER A 278 2.07 0.93 -10.11
CA SER A 278 1.83 2.26 -9.53
C SER A 278 2.59 2.50 -8.22
N TYR A 279 2.96 1.43 -7.52
CA TYR A 279 3.84 1.45 -6.36
C TYR A 279 5.27 1.88 -6.71
N GLN A 280 5.84 1.37 -7.80
CA GLN A 280 7.16 1.81 -8.28
C GLN A 280 7.16 3.28 -8.72
N VAL A 281 6.09 3.74 -9.37
CA VAL A 281 5.96 5.15 -9.78
C VAL A 281 5.98 6.10 -8.57
N ARG A 282 5.35 5.71 -7.45
CA ARG A 282 5.42 6.49 -6.21
C ARG A 282 6.82 6.46 -5.58
N LYS A 283 7.47 5.29 -5.54
CA LYS A 283 8.86 5.18 -5.07
C LYS A 283 9.81 6.07 -5.88
N SER A 284 9.67 6.09 -7.21
CA SER A 284 10.51 6.94 -8.07
C SER A 284 10.25 8.43 -7.81
N MET A 285 8.98 8.85 -7.74
CA MET A 285 8.62 10.25 -7.46
C MET A 285 9.19 10.73 -6.12
N GLY A 286 9.02 9.97 -5.04
CA GLY A 286 9.55 10.33 -3.73
C GLY A 286 11.08 10.40 -3.71
N LYS A 287 11.75 9.52 -4.45
CA LYS A 287 13.21 9.49 -4.57
C LYS A 287 13.72 10.72 -5.32
N ASP A 288 13.10 11.05 -6.44
CA ASP A 288 13.45 12.22 -7.25
C ASP A 288 13.24 13.52 -6.46
N PHE A 289 12.13 13.62 -5.72
CA PHE A 289 11.90 14.71 -4.77
C PHE A 289 13.02 14.79 -3.73
N THR A 290 13.34 13.67 -3.06
CA THR A 290 14.37 13.64 -2.02
C THR A 290 15.72 14.08 -2.57
N LYS A 291 16.07 13.62 -3.78
CA LYS A 291 17.29 14.03 -4.48
C LYS A 291 17.34 15.52 -4.75
N ALA A 292 16.26 16.10 -5.30
CA ALA A 292 16.19 17.53 -5.59
C ALA A 292 16.35 18.40 -4.33
N VAL A 293 15.75 17.98 -3.21
CA VAL A 293 15.93 18.66 -1.92
C VAL A 293 17.35 18.47 -1.38
N TYR A 294 17.93 17.27 -1.55
CA TYR A 294 19.31 16.96 -1.14
C TYR A 294 20.35 17.80 -1.85
N GLU A 295 20.18 18.07 -3.14
CA GLU A 295 21.08 18.94 -3.90
C GLU A 295 21.14 20.38 -3.34
N LYS A 296 20.12 20.81 -2.59
CA LYS A 296 20.06 22.15 -1.97
C LYS A 296 20.43 22.15 -0.50
N LEU A 297 20.01 21.15 0.26
CA LEU A 297 20.14 21.13 1.72
C LEU A 297 21.21 20.16 2.24
N GLY A 298 21.75 19.29 1.39
CA GLY A 298 22.75 18.29 1.78
C GLY A 298 22.26 17.41 2.93
N SER A 299 23.10 17.24 3.96
CA SER A 299 22.82 16.38 5.11
C SER A 299 21.58 16.77 5.92
N ASP A 300 21.10 18.02 5.81
CA ASP A 300 19.91 18.48 6.54
C ASP A 300 18.59 18.02 5.91
N THR A 301 18.63 17.45 4.71
CA THR A 301 17.45 17.07 3.93
C THR A 301 16.47 16.19 4.67
N PHE A 302 16.96 15.10 5.27
CA PHE A 302 16.11 14.11 5.93
C PHE A 302 15.43 14.71 7.15
N LYS A 303 16.20 15.46 7.94
CA LYS A 303 15.69 16.21 9.09
C LYS A 303 14.60 17.18 8.66
N LYS A 304 14.81 17.96 7.58
CA LYS A 304 13.84 18.92 7.09
C LYS A 304 12.55 18.27 6.57
N ILE A 305 12.66 17.20 5.79
CA ILE A 305 11.48 16.44 5.30
C ILE A 305 10.67 15.86 6.48
N ILE A 306 11.32 15.38 7.54
CA ILE A 306 10.62 14.88 8.72
C ILE A 306 9.98 16.03 9.52
N GLU A 307 10.72 17.12 9.76
CA GLU A 307 10.25 18.27 10.54
C GLU A 307 9.09 19.00 9.84
N ILE A 308 9.18 19.16 8.52
CA ILE A 308 8.21 19.87 7.68
C ILE A 308 7.82 18.93 6.52
N PRO A 309 6.93 17.96 6.73
CA PRO A 309 6.55 17.01 5.69
C PRO A 309 6.03 17.69 4.40
N PRO A 310 6.37 17.14 3.22
CA PRO A 310 5.84 17.66 1.98
C PRO A 310 4.38 17.21 1.79
N ASN A 311 3.60 18.01 1.09
CA ASN A 311 2.32 17.59 0.54
C ASN A 311 2.51 16.95 -0.85
N THR A 312 1.42 16.44 -1.40
CA THR A 312 1.40 15.77 -2.71
C THR A 312 1.81 16.65 -3.90
N ARG A 313 1.56 17.96 -3.86
CA ARG A 313 1.98 18.91 -4.91
C ARG A 313 3.48 19.18 -4.83
N GLU A 314 3.98 19.39 -3.62
CA GLU A 314 5.39 19.59 -3.32
C GLU A 314 6.25 18.36 -3.67
N LEU A 315 5.71 17.15 -3.55
CA LEU A 315 6.38 15.93 -4.00
C LEU A 315 6.54 15.86 -5.53
N LYS A 316 5.65 16.51 -6.29
CA LYS A 316 5.72 16.59 -7.76
C LYS A 316 6.58 17.75 -8.24
N ASP A 317 6.54 18.86 -7.51
CA ASP A 317 7.35 20.04 -7.76
C ASP A 317 8.17 20.37 -6.51
N PRO A 318 9.39 19.81 -6.38
CA PRO A 318 10.26 20.03 -5.24
C PRO A 318 10.62 21.51 -5.00
N GLN A 319 10.50 22.37 -6.01
CA GLN A 319 10.78 23.80 -5.84
C GLN A 319 9.77 24.45 -4.89
N LEU A 320 8.49 24.08 -4.97
CA LEU A 320 7.45 24.57 -4.05
C LEU A 320 7.79 24.24 -2.59
N TYR A 321 8.37 23.07 -2.36
CA TYR A 321 8.81 22.65 -1.04
C TYR A 321 9.99 23.50 -0.54
N LEU A 322 10.99 23.74 -1.40
CA LEU A 322 12.15 24.57 -1.07
C LEU A 322 11.76 26.02 -0.78
N ASP A 323 10.78 26.56 -1.52
CA ASP A 323 10.24 27.89 -1.30
C ASP A 323 9.54 27.98 0.07
N LYS A 324 8.76 26.96 0.43
CA LYS A 324 8.13 26.84 1.76
C LYS A 324 9.16 26.83 2.89
N LEU A 325 10.31 26.17 2.69
CA LEU A 325 11.37 26.13 3.71
C LEU A 325 12.12 27.45 3.90
N SER A 326 11.98 28.38 2.95
CA SER A 326 12.66 29.68 2.95
C SER A 326 11.83 30.81 3.57
N GLN A 327 10.59 30.53 3.98
CA GLN A 327 9.64 31.46 4.61
C GLN A 327 9.71 31.35 6.14
#